data_AF-A0A3E4VC24-F1
#
_entry.id   AF-A0A3E4VC24-F1
#
_cell.length_a   1.000
_cell.length_b   1.000
_cell.length_c   1.000
_cell.angle_alpha   90.00
_cell.angle_beta   90.00
_cell.angle_gamma   90.00
#
_symmetry.space_group_name_H-M   'P 1'
#
loop_
_entity.id
_entity.type
_entity.pdbx_description
1 polymer ?
#
loop_
_entity_poly.entity_id
_entity_poly.type
_entity_poly.pdbx_seq_one_letter_code
_entity_poly.pdbx_strand_id
1 'polypeptide(L)'
;MIIFTHRMNAYWAQKYGEAGDDGNINKNPDCSSMDGKQGVSRETGEIRTCDNCPYNQFGSDGKGKACKNMRRLYIMMSGRPDIYLLTVPPTSIKDVNKALKKIMGQQHIPYSRMIVTFKLNVAENADKIKYSKVTLEKAGLLPEALYKTTAELRKAMKQSYESVAITTDDYKEAAPMEAAPEVGSDGFMQAGDIQDGELPFD
;
A
#
# COMPACT_ATOMS: atom_id res chain seq x y z
N MET A 1 13.48 0.02 6.73
CA MET A 1 12.69 0.26 7.97
C MET A 1 11.35 0.87 7.63
N ILE A 2 10.30 0.63 8.43
CA ILE A 2 8.99 1.30 8.29
C ILE A 2 8.94 2.50 9.26
N ILE A 3 8.87 3.72 8.72
CA ILE A 3 8.78 4.96 9.51
C ILE A 3 7.35 5.17 10.01
N PHE A 4 6.41 5.12 9.07
CA PHE A 4 4.99 5.37 9.31
C PHE A 4 4.13 4.47 8.44
N THR A 5 2.90 4.23 8.89
CA THR A 5 1.93 3.46 8.13
C THR A 5 0.52 3.81 8.56
N HIS A 6 -0.38 3.91 7.58
CA HIS A 6 -1.79 4.12 7.80
C HIS A 6 -2.60 3.23 6.84
N ARG A 7 -3.84 2.96 7.24
CA ARG A 7 -4.81 2.27 6.40
C ARG A 7 -5.54 3.30 5.57
N MET A 8 -6.01 2.89 4.40
CA MET A 8 -6.85 3.71 3.55
C MET A 8 -7.86 2.86 2.83
N ASN A 9 -8.94 3.49 2.41
CA ASN A 9 -9.95 2.88 1.57
C ASN A 9 -10.18 3.77 0.36
N ALA A 10 -10.39 3.16 -0.80
CA ALA A 10 -10.75 3.89 -1.99
C ALA A 10 -11.79 3.12 -2.79
N TYR A 11 -12.72 3.83 -3.40
CA TYR A 11 -13.79 3.27 -4.20
C TYR A 11 -13.83 3.98 -5.55
N TRP A 12 -13.91 3.20 -6.61
CA TRP A 12 -14.14 3.64 -7.97
C TRP A 12 -15.44 2.99 -8.44
N ALA A 13 -16.36 3.80 -8.94
CA ALA A 13 -17.61 3.34 -9.54
C ALA A 13 -17.35 2.69 -10.90
N GLN A 14 -16.41 3.23 -11.65
CA GLN A 14 -15.89 2.63 -12.88
C GLN A 14 -14.85 1.55 -12.55
N LYS A 15 -14.86 0.46 -13.31
CA LYS A 15 -13.84 -0.58 -13.15
C LYS A 15 -12.48 -0.06 -13.61
N TYR A 16 -11.44 -0.55 -12.96
CA TYR A 16 -10.06 -0.22 -13.28
C TYR A 16 -9.76 -0.51 -14.76
N GLY A 17 -9.24 0.47 -15.50
CA GLY A 17 -8.85 0.34 -16.90
C GLY A 17 -9.98 0.53 -17.92
N GLU A 18 -11.23 0.71 -17.48
CA GLU A 18 -12.32 1.11 -18.37
C GLU A 18 -12.27 2.64 -18.55
N ALA A 19 -12.12 3.08 -19.80
CA ALA A 19 -12.35 4.47 -20.15
C ALA A 19 -13.84 4.77 -19.94
N GLY A 20 -14.16 5.91 -19.32
CA GLY A 20 -15.54 6.39 -19.31
C GLY A 20 -16.06 6.69 -20.72
N ASP A 21 -17.34 7.05 -20.82
CA ASP A 21 -17.94 7.47 -22.10
C ASP A 21 -17.21 8.68 -22.74
N ASP A 22 -16.37 9.38 -21.96
CA ASP A 22 -15.52 10.50 -22.37
C ASP A 22 -14.10 10.09 -22.82
N GLY A 23 -13.77 8.80 -22.79
CA GLY A 23 -12.44 8.28 -23.13
C GLY A 23 -11.39 8.44 -22.03
N ASN A 24 -11.73 9.01 -20.86
CA ASN A 24 -10.79 9.17 -19.75
C ASN A 24 -10.84 7.99 -18.79
N ILE A 25 -9.66 7.51 -18.40
CA ILE A 25 -9.52 6.59 -17.27
C ILE A 25 -9.60 7.42 -15.99
N ASN A 26 -10.62 7.19 -15.16
CA ASN A 26 -10.76 7.90 -13.90
C ASN A 26 -9.64 7.50 -12.92
N LYS A 27 -8.57 8.29 -12.89
CA LYS A 27 -7.38 8.06 -12.05
C LYS A 27 -7.64 8.30 -10.57
N ASN A 28 -8.72 9.01 -10.21
CA ASN A 28 -9.03 9.34 -8.83
C ASN A 28 -10.25 8.56 -8.36
N PRO A 29 -10.27 8.09 -7.10
CA PRO A 29 -11.43 7.42 -6.56
C PRO A 29 -12.61 8.39 -6.42
N ASP A 30 -13.81 7.87 -6.65
CA ASP A 30 -15.07 8.57 -6.39
C ASP A 30 -15.31 8.76 -4.89
N CYS A 31 -14.73 7.89 -4.06
CA CYS A 31 -14.69 8.07 -2.61
C CYS A 31 -13.36 7.58 -2.04
N SER A 32 -12.75 8.40 -1.17
CA SER A 32 -11.44 8.11 -0.56
C SER A 32 -11.45 8.30 0.95
N SER A 33 -10.67 7.47 1.66
CA SER A 33 -10.49 7.54 3.10
C SER A 33 -9.01 7.41 3.44
N MET A 34 -8.43 8.43 4.06
CA MET A 34 -7.01 8.46 4.44
C MET A 34 -6.72 7.76 5.77
N ASP A 35 -7.74 7.51 6.59
CA ASP A 35 -7.63 6.79 7.87
C ASP A 35 -8.21 5.36 7.81
N GLY A 36 -8.89 5.03 6.71
CA GLY A 36 -9.61 3.78 6.50
C GLY A 36 -10.92 3.69 7.30
N LYS A 37 -11.40 4.79 7.89
CA LYS A 37 -12.61 4.86 8.72
C LYS A 37 -13.65 5.84 8.19
N GLN A 38 -13.22 7.01 7.70
CA GLN A 38 -14.11 8.03 7.15
C GLN A 38 -13.76 8.24 5.68
N GLY A 39 -14.70 7.88 4.81
CA GLY A 39 -14.60 8.11 3.37
C GLY A 39 -15.28 9.41 2.99
N VAL A 40 -14.67 10.17 2.10
CA VAL A 40 -15.22 11.42 1.55
C VAL A 40 -15.52 11.19 0.08
N SER A 41 -16.78 11.42 -0.30
CA SER A 41 -17.20 11.45 -1.70
C SER A 41 -16.54 12.62 -2.42
N ARG A 42 -15.89 12.36 -3.57
CA ARG A 42 -15.20 13.38 -4.35
C ARG A 42 -16.18 14.38 -4.99
N GLU A 43 -17.34 13.90 -5.42
CA GLU A 43 -18.35 14.73 -6.09
C GLU A 43 -19.14 15.57 -5.09
N THR A 44 -19.62 14.94 -4.02
CA THR A 44 -20.56 15.57 -3.09
C THR A 44 -19.93 16.10 -1.81
N GLY A 45 -18.68 15.72 -1.51
CA GLY A 45 -18.02 16.00 -0.23
C GLY A 45 -18.63 15.24 0.96
N GLU A 46 -19.61 14.36 0.73
CA GLU A 46 -20.30 13.63 1.79
C GLU A 46 -19.34 12.70 2.53
N ILE A 47 -19.33 12.80 3.85
CA ILE A 47 -18.53 11.94 4.73
C ILE A 47 -19.36 10.71 5.10
N ARG A 48 -18.82 9.53 4.82
CA ARG A 48 -19.42 8.23 5.15
C ARG A 48 -18.50 7.39 6.01
N THR A 49 -19.06 6.73 7.02
CA THR A 49 -18.31 5.76 7.83
C THR A 49 -18.03 4.49 7.01
N CYS A 50 -16.75 4.18 6.79
CA CYS A 50 -16.31 3.04 5.99
C CYS A 50 -16.77 1.70 6.56
N ASP A 51 -16.86 1.55 7.88
CA ASP A 51 -17.24 0.28 8.52
C ASP A 51 -18.68 -0.16 8.14
N ASN A 52 -19.58 0.81 7.96
CA ASN A 52 -20.99 0.58 7.61
C ASN A 52 -21.28 0.85 6.13
N CYS A 53 -20.25 1.16 5.34
CA CYS A 53 -20.42 1.47 3.92
C CYS A 53 -20.82 0.20 3.15
N PRO A 54 -21.88 0.23 2.31
CA PRO A 54 -22.31 -0.94 1.54
C PRO A 54 -21.21 -1.42 0.57
N TYR A 55 -20.43 -0.50 0.01
CA TYR A 55 -19.30 -0.82 -0.88
C TYR A 55 -18.10 -1.44 -0.15
N ASN A 56 -18.00 -1.32 1.18
CA ASN A 56 -16.92 -1.92 1.97
C ASN A 56 -17.33 -3.25 2.63
N GLN A 57 -18.47 -3.83 2.26
CA GLN A 57 -18.89 -5.15 2.73
C GLN A 57 -18.39 -6.26 1.81
N PHE A 58 -18.07 -7.43 2.37
CA PHE A 58 -17.79 -8.61 1.56
C PHE A 58 -19.05 -9.00 0.79
N GLY A 59 -18.90 -9.33 -0.49
CA GLY A 59 -20.03 -9.61 -1.39
C GLY A 59 -20.48 -8.40 -2.22
N SER A 60 -19.96 -7.20 -1.95
CA SER A 60 -20.26 -5.99 -2.74
C SER A 60 -19.63 -5.99 -4.13
N ASP A 61 -18.63 -6.85 -4.36
CA ASP A 61 -17.97 -7.06 -5.65
C ASP A 61 -17.56 -8.54 -5.77
N GLY A 62 -18.50 -9.38 -6.22
CA GLY A 62 -18.33 -10.83 -6.29
C GLY A 62 -18.03 -11.44 -4.91
N LYS A 63 -16.87 -12.09 -4.76
CA LYS A 63 -16.40 -12.64 -3.47
C LYS A 63 -15.62 -11.62 -2.62
N GLY A 64 -15.33 -10.46 -3.18
CA GLY A 64 -14.50 -9.41 -2.60
C GLY A 64 -15.31 -8.22 -2.08
N LYS A 65 -14.63 -7.08 -1.99
CA LYS A 65 -15.20 -5.79 -1.64
C LYS A 65 -15.04 -4.84 -2.84
N ALA A 66 -16.08 -4.06 -3.13
CA ALA A 66 -16.02 -3.02 -4.16
C ALA A 66 -15.03 -1.93 -3.77
N CYS A 67 -15.08 -1.51 -2.50
CA CYS A 67 -14.12 -0.61 -1.90
C CYS A 67 -12.79 -1.34 -1.64
N LYS A 68 -11.70 -0.80 -2.17
CA LYS A 68 -10.36 -1.35 -2.07
C LYS A 68 -9.70 -0.85 -0.79
N ASN A 69 -9.62 -1.72 0.21
CA ASN A 69 -8.90 -1.44 1.46
C ASN A 69 -7.39 -1.66 1.26
N MET A 70 -6.61 -0.59 1.34
CA MET A 70 -5.17 -0.59 1.13
C MET A 70 -4.44 -0.12 2.37
N ARG A 71 -3.10 -0.19 2.33
CA ARG A 71 -2.25 0.30 3.40
C ARG A 71 -0.97 0.89 2.84
N ARG A 72 -0.70 2.16 3.11
CA ARG A 72 0.60 2.77 2.78
C ARG A 72 1.62 2.47 3.87
N LEU A 73 2.83 2.15 3.42
CA LEU A 73 4.03 1.99 4.21
C LEU A 73 5.03 3.04 3.74
N TYR A 74 5.39 3.95 4.64
CA TYR A 74 6.49 4.89 4.42
C TYR A 74 7.75 4.21 4.89
N ILE A 75 8.62 3.88 3.95
CA ILE A 75 9.81 3.08 4.19
C ILE A 75 11.07 3.87 3.86
N MET A 76 12.12 3.62 4.63
CA MET A 76 13.45 4.12 4.33
C MET A 76 14.37 2.92 4.19
N MET A 77 15.15 2.90 3.11
CA MET A 77 16.11 1.84 2.83
C MET A 77 17.40 2.09 3.60
N SER A 78 18.12 1.02 3.93
CA SER A 78 19.41 1.17 4.59
C SER A 78 20.40 1.85 3.65
N GLY A 79 21.11 2.87 4.11
CA GLY A 79 22.08 3.60 3.30
C GLY A 79 21.49 4.57 2.26
N ARG A 80 20.16 4.73 2.21
CA ARG A 80 19.51 5.77 1.38
C ARG A 80 18.66 6.70 2.25
N PRO A 81 18.82 8.03 2.13
CA PRO A 81 18.07 8.98 2.94
C PRO A 81 16.61 9.16 2.46
N ASP A 82 16.27 8.63 1.27
CA ASP A 82 14.96 8.81 0.67
C ASP A 82 13.85 8.01 1.40
N ILE A 83 12.66 8.60 1.41
CA ILE A 83 11.45 7.96 1.91
C ILE A 83 10.68 7.45 0.69
N TYR A 84 10.51 6.13 0.64
CA TYR A 84 9.72 5.47 -0.37
C TYR A 84 8.32 5.21 0.14
N LEU A 85 7.34 5.33 -0.75
CA LEU A 85 5.95 5.04 -0.48
C LEU A 85 5.56 3.72 -1.13
N LEU A 86 5.24 2.72 -0.31
CA LEU A 86 4.74 1.44 -0.78
C LEU A 86 3.27 1.30 -0.41
N THR A 87 2.40 1.17 -1.42
CA THR A 87 0.98 0.84 -1.21
C THR A 87 0.78 -0.68 -1.25
N VAL A 88 0.32 -1.23 -0.12
CA VAL A 88 -0.01 -2.64 0.02
C VAL A 88 -1.44 -2.87 -0.45
N PRO A 89 -1.66 -3.72 -1.46
CA PRO A 89 -2.99 -3.96 -2.02
C PRO A 89 -3.88 -4.80 -1.08
N PRO A 90 -5.20 -4.84 -1.33
CA PRO A 90 -6.17 -5.57 -0.50
C PRO A 90 -5.86 -7.06 -0.34
N THR A 91 -5.23 -7.68 -1.33
CA THR A 91 -4.84 -9.10 -1.33
C THR A 91 -3.71 -9.41 -0.35
N SER A 92 -2.81 -8.44 -0.09
CA SER A 92 -1.64 -8.60 0.78
C SER A 92 -1.85 -8.02 2.18
N ILE A 93 -2.88 -7.17 2.37
CA ILE A 93 -3.06 -6.41 3.62
C ILE A 93 -3.23 -7.29 4.87
N LYS A 94 -3.90 -8.45 4.75
CA LYS A 94 -4.12 -9.37 5.88
C LYS A 94 -2.80 -9.95 6.38
N ASP A 95 -1.93 -10.38 5.48
CA ASP A 95 -0.63 -10.99 5.80
C ASP A 95 0.34 -9.95 6.34
N VAL A 96 0.41 -8.78 5.71
CA VAL A 96 1.20 -7.65 6.20
C VAL A 96 0.75 -7.27 7.62
N ASN A 97 -0.55 -7.14 7.87
CA ASN A 97 -1.06 -6.84 9.21
C ASN A 97 -0.73 -7.96 10.22
N LYS A 98 -0.79 -9.23 9.82
CA LYS A 98 -0.41 -10.37 10.68
C LYS A 98 1.07 -10.35 11.02
N ALA A 99 1.94 -10.11 10.05
CA ALA A 99 3.39 -9.98 10.24
C ALA A 99 3.71 -8.79 11.17
N LEU A 100 3.15 -7.62 10.88
CA LEU A 100 3.30 -6.42 11.71
C LEU A 100 2.79 -6.65 13.14
N LYS A 101 1.63 -7.28 13.33
CA LYS A 101 1.11 -7.64 14.66
C LYS A 101 2.00 -8.65 15.38
N LYS A 102 2.50 -9.67 14.68
CA LYS A 102 3.40 -10.68 15.26
C LYS A 102 4.69 -10.03 15.77
N ILE A 103 5.31 -9.18 14.95
CA ILE A 103 6.56 -8.52 15.34
C ILE A 103 6.32 -7.57 16.53
N MET A 104 5.25 -6.77 16.51
CA MET A 104 4.93 -5.88 17.64
C MET A 104 4.53 -6.63 18.91
N GLY A 105 3.69 -7.67 18.80
CA GLY A 105 3.14 -8.37 19.94
C GLY A 105 4.15 -9.22 20.68
N GLN A 106 5.16 -9.76 19.97
CA GLN A 106 6.19 -10.59 20.61
C GLN A 106 7.30 -9.78 21.30
N GLN A 107 7.54 -8.53 20.88
CA GLN A 107 8.71 -7.76 21.33
C GLN A 107 8.34 -6.39 21.92
N HIS A 108 7.09 -5.94 21.79
CA HIS A 108 6.64 -4.58 22.16
C HIS A 108 7.44 -3.44 21.52
N ILE A 109 8.17 -3.73 20.43
CA ILE A 109 8.97 -2.75 19.71
C ILE A 109 8.12 -2.11 18.60
N PRO A 110 8.03 -0.78 18.54
CA PRO A 110 7.29 -0.09 17.49
C PRO A 110 7.96 -0.25 16.13
N TYR A 111 7.17 -0.22 15.05
CA TYR A 111 7.66 -0.38 13.67
C TYR A 111 8.83 0.55 13.30
N SER A 112 8.81 1.77 13.86
CA SER A 112 9.82 2.81 13.66
C SER A 112 11.17 2.53 14.33
N ARG A 113 11.34 1.39 14.99
CA ARG A 113 12.61 0.96 15.59
C ARG A 113 13.11 -0.37 15.02
N MET A 114 12.52 -0.82 13.91
CA MET A 114 12.79 -2.15 13.35
C MET A 114 13.27 -2.07 11.91
N ILE A 115 14.26 -2.89 11.62
CA ILE A 115 14.69 -3.17 10.25
C ILE A 115 13.90 -4.39 9.79
N VAL A 116 13.19 -4.24 8.68
CA VAL A 116 12.35 -5.27 8.06
C VAL A 116 12.80 -5.48 6.63
N THR A 117 12.72 -6.72 6.17
CA THR A 117 12.93 -7.12 4.78
C THR A 117 11.56 -7.40 4.17
N PHE A 118 11.35 -6.85 2.97
CA PHE A 118 10.17 -7.11 2.15
C PHE A 118 10.52 -8.26 1.20
N LYS A 119 9.67 -9.29 1.16
CA LYS A 119 9.79 -10.40 0.22
C LYS A 119 8.54 -10.48 -0.62
N LEU A 120 8.70 -10.76 -1.91
CA LEU A 120 7.58 -11.04 -2.80
C LEU A 120 7.43 -12.55 -2.97
N ASN A 121 6.27 -13.08 -2.58
CA ASN A 121 5.92 -14.48 -2.74
C ASN A 121 4.86 -14.63 -3.83
N VAL A 122 4.99 -15.67 -4.66
CA VAL A 122 3.96 -16.03 -5.62
C VAL A 122 2.83 -16.77 -4.90
N ALA A 123 1.60 -16.29 -5.07
CA ALA A 123 0.38 -16.89 -4.53
C ALA A 123 -0.61 -17.16 -5.66
N GLU A 124 -1.52 -18.10 -5.45
CA GLU A 124 -2.54 -18.48 -6.42
C GLU A 124 -3.94 -18.17 -5.86
N ASN A 125 -4.83 -17.59 -6.67
CA ASN A 125 -6.22 -17.36 -6.29
C ASN A 125 -7.09 -18.60 -6.56
N ALA A 126 -8.38 -18.55 -6.19
CA ALA A 126 -9.31 -19.66 -6.43
C ALA A 126 -9.50 -20.01 -7.91
N ASP A 127 -9.21 -19.06 -8.80
CA ASP A 127 -9.32 -19.18 -10.26
C ASP A 127 -7.99 -19.59 -10.91
N LYS A 128 -7.02 -20.06 -10.12
CA LYS A 128 -5.68 -20.50 -10.52
C LYS A 128 -4.78 -19.41 -11.13
N ILE A 129 -5.12 -18.14 -10.94
CA ILE A 129 -4.30 -17.02 -11.37
C ILE A 129 -3.21 -16.78 -10.34
N LYS A 130 -1.95 -16.83 -10.81
CA LYS A 130 -0.77 -16.51 -10.01
C LYS A 130 -0.62 -14.99 -9.90
N TYR A 131 -0.45 -14.52 -8.68
CA TYR A 131 -0.19 -13.12 -8.36
C TYR A 131 0.93 -12.99 -7.34
N SER A 132 1.60 -11.86 -7.37
CA SER A 132 2.65 -11.52 -6.42
C SER A 132 2.07 -10.97 -5.11
N LYS A 133 2.57 -11.47 -3.98
CA LYS A 133 2.11 -11.11 -2.63
C LYS A 133 3.28 -10.63 -1.78
N VAL A 134 3.12 -9.45 -1.17
CA VAL A 134 4.16 -8.88 -0.30
C VAL A 134 4.09 -9.49 1.09
N THR A 135 5.23 -9.95 1.59
CA THR A 135 5.42 -10.42 2.97
C THR A 135 6.56 -9.67 3.65
N LEU A 136 6.54 -9.68 4.99
CA LEU A 136 7.44 -8.92 5.84
C LEU A 136 8.13 -9.85 6.83
N GLU A 137 9.45 -9.74 6.90
CA GLU A 137 10.26 -10.43 7.90
C GLU A 137 11.13 -9.43 8.68
N LYS A 138 11.39 -9.72 9.96
CA LYS A 138 12.30 -8.90 10.77
C LYS A 138 13.74 -9.24 10.37
N ALA A 139 14.51 -8.23 10.00
CA ALA A 139 15.93 -8.35 9.76
C ALA A 139 16.76 -7.93 10.99
N GLY A 140 16.27 -6.97 11.78
CA GLY A 140 17.01 -6.47 12.94
C GLY A 140 16.31 -5.34 13.68
N LEU A 141 17.04 -4.77 14.65
CA LEU A 141 16.64 -3.55 15.33
C LEU A 141 17.42 -2.37 14.74
N LEU A 142 16.76 -1.22 14.68
CA LEU A 142 17.44 0.00 14.31
C LEU A 142 18.45 0.36 15.43
N PRO A 143 19.64 0.89 15.10
CA PRO A 143 20.57 1.42 16.10
C PRO A 143 19.95 2.57 16.90
N GLU A 144 20.22 2.63 18.20
CA GLU A 144 19.61 3.62 19.10
C GLU A 144 19.92 5.07 18.72
N ALA A 145 21.11 5.31 18.16
CA ALA A 145 21.52 6.63 17.67
C ALA A 145 20.53 7.24 16.66
N LEU A 146 19.82 6.39 15.90
CA LEU A 146 18.86 6.80 14.87
C LEU A 146 17.41 6.91 15.38
N TYR A 147 17.15 6.60 16.65
CA TYR A 147 15.79 6.61 17.22
C TYR A 147 15.17 8.00 17.23
N LYS A 148 15.96 9.03 17.55
CA LYS A 148 15.49 10.42 17.59
C LYS A 148 15.07 10.90 16.21
N THR A 149 15.97 10.76 15.24
CA THR A 149 15.72 11.12 13.83
C THR A 149 14.50 10.39 13.28
N THR A 150 14.36 9.10 13.57
CA THR A 150 13.22 8.32 13.07
C THR A 150 11.91 8.74 13.73
N ALA A 151 11.93 9.12 15.01
CA ALA A 151 10.76 9.62 15.71
C ALA A 151 10.29 10.98 15.14
N GLU A 152 11.23 11.86 14.80
CA GLU A 152 10.95 13.15 14.17
C GLU A 152 10.38 12.97 12.75
N LEU A 153 11.02 12.13 11.93
CA LEU A 153 10.51 11.77 10.60
C LEU A 153 9.09 11.18 10.68
N ARG A 154 8.85 10.28 11.64
CA ARG A 154 7.50 9.74 11.87
C ARG A 154 6.49 10.81 12.23
N LYS A 155 6.88 11.80 13.05
CA LYS A 155 6.01 12.92 13.43
C LYS A 155 5.67 13.77 12.21
N ALA A 156 6.65 14.13 11.39
CA ALA A 156 6.46 14.88 10.15
C ALA A 156 5.51 14.13 9.20
N MET A 157 5.76 12.83 8.95
CA MET A 157 4.89 12.02 8.10
C MET A 157 3.46 11.92 8.62
N LYS A 158 3.26 11.86 9.95
CA LYS A 158 1.92 11.84 10.53
C LYS A 158 1.17 13.17 10.36
N GLN A 159 1.87 14.28 10.17
CA GLN A 159 1.24 15.58 9.91
C GLN A 159 0.89 15.78 8.44
N SER A 160 1.59 15.12 7.51
CA SER A 160 1.41 15.31 6.07
C SER A 160 0.78 14.12 5.34
N TYR A 161 0.55 12.96 5.97
CA TYR A 161 0.11 11.77 5.23
C TYR A 161 -1.22 11.94 4.48
N GLU A 162 -2.09 12.83 4.94
CA GLU A 162 -3.38 13.12 4.31
C GLU A 162 -3.23 13.96 3.03
N SER A 163 -2.10 14.64 2.82
CA SER A 163 -1.86 15.44 1.62
C SER A 163 -1.51 14.60 0.39
N VAL A 164 -1.18 13.32 0.58
CA VAL A 164 -0.86 12.42 -0.53
C VAL A 164 -2.16 11.79 -1.03
N ALA A 165 -2.70 12.30 -2.14
CA ALA A 165 -3.94 11.78 -2.73
C ALA A 165 -3.84 10.29 -3.06
N ILE A 166 -4.95 9.55 -2.96
CA ILE A 166 -5.06 8.17 -3.43
C ILE A 166 -5.41 8.22 -4.91
N THR A 167 -4.64 7.51 -5.74
CA THR A 167 -4.86 7.44 -7.19
C THR A 167 -4.92 5.99 -7.65
N THR A 168 -5.21 5.75 -8.93
CA THR A 168 -5.14 4.43 -9.54
C THR A 168 -3.74 3.81 -9.48
N ASP A 169 -2.67 4.59 -9.34
CA ASP A 169 -1.33 4.03 -9.15
C ASP A 169 -1.15 3.31 -7.81
N ASP A 170 -1.96 3.69 -6.80
CA ASP A 170 -2.02 2.98 -5.51
C ASP A 170 -2.73 1.63 -5.62
N TYR A 171 -3.53 1.44 -6.66
CA TYR A 171 -4.28 0.23 -6.94
C TYR A 171 -4.17 -0.14 -8.42
N LYS A 172 -3.02 -0.70 -8.80
CA LYS A 172 -2.90 -1.46 -10.04
C LYS A 172 -3.36 -2.88 -9.75
N GLU A 173 -4.37 -3.37 -10.48
CA GLU A 173 -4.64 -4.81 -10.44
C GLU A 173 -3.34 -5.53 -10.81
N ALA A 174 -2.98 -6.54 -10.01
CA ALA A 174 -1.83 -7.35 -10.35
C ALA A 174 -2.13 -7.98 -11.72
N ALA A 175 -1.41 -7.53 -12.75
CA ALA A 175 -1.48 -8.17 -14.05
C ALA A 175 -1.23 -9.67 -13.82
N PRO A 176 -1.98 -10.55 -14.50
CA PRO A 176 -1.67 -11.97 -14.50
C PRO A 176 -0.16 -12.12 -14.73
N MET A 177 0.52 -12.83 -13.84
CA MET A 177 1.94 -13.06 -14.01
C MET A 177 2.16 -13.89 -15.29
N GLU A 178 2.51 -13.23 -16.40
CA GLU A 178 2.89 -13.91 -17.64
C GLU A 178 4.17 -14.74 -17.46
N ALA A 179 5.03 -14.32 -16.52
CA ALA A 179 6.20 -15.06 -16.06
C ALA A 179 6.44 -14.85 -14.55
N ALA A 180 7.12 -15.81 -13.90
CA ALA A 180 7.65 -15.59 -12.56
C ALA A 180 8.63 -14.42 -12.62
N PRO A 181 8.47 -13.37 -11.79
CA PRO A 181 9.40 -12.26 -11.82
C PRO A 181 10.78 -12.77 -11.38
N GLU A 182 11.82 -12.35 -12.11
CA GLU A 182 13.19 -12.72 -11.76
C GLU A 182 13.56 -12.02 -10.46
N VAL A 183 13.54 -12.79 -9.38
CA VAL A 183 14.02 -12.38 -8.07
C VAL A 183 15.50 -12.77 -8.03
N GLY A 184 16.36 -11.79 -7.79
CA GLY A 184 17.79 -12.03 -7.57
C GLY A 184 18.03 -13.02 -6.44
N SER A 185 19.22 -13.61 -6.38
CA SER A 185 19.59 -14.57 -5.32
C SER A 185 19.52 -13.98 -3.90
N ASP A 186 19.43 -12.66 -3.79
CA ASP A 186 19.25 -11.88 -2.57
C ASP A 186 17.76 -11.63 -2.19
N GLY A 187 16.82 -12.10 -3.00
CA GLY A 187 15.39 -11.98 -2.73
C GLY A 187 14.77 -10.65 -3.16
N PHE A 188 15.51 -9.81 -3.90
CA PHE A 188 15.03 -8.54 -4.42
C PHE A 188 14.77 -8.61 -5.93
N MET A 189 13.76 -7.89 -6.41
CA MET A 189 13.68 -7.57 -7.84
C MET A 189 14.57 -6.38 -8.11
N GLN A 190 15.39 -6.48 -9.13
CA GLN A 190 16.01 -5.30 -9.71
C GLN A 190 14.89 -4.41 -10.25
N ALA A 191 14.74 -3.22 -9.69
CA ALA A 191 13.94 -2.19 -10.34
C ALA A 191 14.62 -1.95 -11.70
N GLY A 192 13.90 -2.14 -12.80
CA GLY A 192 14.40 -1.77 -14.12
C GLY A 192 14.83 -0.30 -14.09
N ASP A 193 15.87 0.03 -14.84
CA ASP A 193 16.37 1.39 -14.93
C ASP A 193 15.21 2.32 -15.31
N ILE A 194 14.95 3.33 -14.47
CA ILE A 194 14.01 4.40 -14.80
C ILE A 194 14.63 5.11 -15.99
N GLN A 195 14.01 5.01 -17.16
CA GLN A 195 14.48 5.75 -18.34
C GLN A 195 14.30 7.24 -18.04
N ASP A 196 15.39 8.00 -18.12
CA ASP A 196 15.39 9.45 -17.96
C ASP A 196 14.41 10.06 -18.98
N GLY A 197 13.25 10.51 -18.50
CA GLY A 197 12.16 11.07 -19.32
C GLY A 197 10.74 10.79 -18.82
N GLU A 198 10.56 9.92 -17.82
CA GLU A 198 9.23 9.58 -17.26
C GLU A 198 9.05 10.04 -15.79
N LEU A 199 9.79 11.07 -15.36
CA LEU A 199 9.54 11.73 -14.09
C LEU A 199 8.54 12.88 -14.31
N PRO A 200 7.41 12.93 -13.58
CA PRO A 200 6.35 13.91 -13.80
C PRO A 200 6.68 15.32 -13.27
N PHE A 201 7.96 15.68 -13.23
CA PHE A 201 8.46 16.95 -12.74
C PHE A 201 9.42 17.56 -13.78
N ASP A 202 8.94 17.73 -15.00
CA ASP A 202 9.42 18.75 -15.93
C ASP A 202 8.42 19.92 -15.97
#